data_AF-G0S3I5-F1
#
_entry.id   AF-G0S3I5-F1
#
_cell.length_a   1.000
_cell.length_b   1.000
_cell.length_c   1.000
_cell.angle_alpha   90.00
_cell.angle_beta   90.00
_cell.angle_gamma   90.00
#
_symmetry.space_group_name_H-M   'P 1'
#
loop_
_entity.id
_entity.type
_entity.pdbx_description
1 polymer ?
#
loop_
_entity_poly.entity_id
_entity_poly.type
_entity_poly.pdbx_seq_one_letter_code
_entity_poly.pdbx_strand_id
1 'polypeptide(L)'
;MDEGDIPQEVPASEDYAKDPENVLRGHKATISNPQTSDEAKSKARKVLESYDEPYDESTASHGADTKEKDPGNVARGLKAAISNPGVSESAKREAKKKLDAISFEVPIVNMSKVAHAYTDDKPGADLPREAPTGQINDPSYKTKGKAGTESVPVIDDDEPIEDPMRPGEADSDKQLEKDEREAIDTSNILKERTRHAKPMGTYKEPTDEQMGLTEGS
;
A
#
# COMPACT_ATOMS: atom_id res chain seq x y z
N MET A 1 10.51 6.84 -41.79
CA MET A 1 10.57 6.37 -40.40
C MET A 1 11.71 7.15 -39.78
N ASP A 2 11.38 8.28 -39.13
CA ASP A 2 12.36 9.11 -38.44
C ASP A 2 12.71 8.43 -37.12
N GLU A 3 13.96 8.04 -36.94
CA GLU A 3 14.50 7.43 -35.72
C GLU A 3 14.83 8.50 -34.66
N GLY A 4 13.96 9.51 -34.51
CA GLY A 4 14.21 10.73 -33.72
C GLY A 4 13.61 10.76 -32.31
N ASP A 5 12.69 9.84 -31.96
CA ASP A 5 11.91 9.87 -30.71
C ASP A 5 12.32 8.79 -29.70
N ILE A 6 13.62 8.45 -29.63
CA ILE A 6 14.13 7.66 -28.49
C ILE A 6 14.60 8.65 -27.42
N PRO A 7 13.92 8.77 -26.25
CA PRO A 7 14.45 9.56 -25.17
C PRO A 7 15.82 8.99 -24.76
N GLN A 8 16.85 9.84 -24.77
CA GLN A 8 18.16 9.46 -24.22
C GLN A 8 17.98 8.96 -22.79
N GLU A 9 18.48 7.76 -22.50
CA GLU A 9 18.50 7.24 -21.14
C GLU A 9 19.25 8.21 -20.24
N VAL A 10 18.62 8.61 -19.13
CA VAL A 10 19.28 9.39 -18.08
C VAL A 10 20.48 8.58 -17.56
N PRO A 11 21.70 9.14 -17.51
CA PRO A 11 22.87 8.40 -17.08
C PRO A 11 22.71 7.95 -15.63
N ALA A 12 22.85 6.65 -15.38
CA ALA A 12 22.72 6.02 -14.05
C ALA A 12 23.70 6.53 -12.97
N SER A 13 24.56 7.50 -13.28
CA SER A 13 25.54 8.09 -12.39
C SER A 13 25.04 9.31 -11.60
N GLU A 14 23.90 9.90 -11.97
CA GLU A 14 23.41 11.13 -11.30
C GLU A 14 22.48 10.86 -10.11
N ASP A 15 21.84 9.68 -10.03
CA ASP A 15 20.95 9.29 -8.92
C ASP A 15 21.70 8.80 -7.65
N TYR A 16 23.03 8.75 -7.68
CA TYR A 16 23.87 8.26 -6.56
C TYR A 16 24.86 9.30 -6.02
N ALA A 17 24.53 10.58 -6.13
CA ALA A 17 25.16 11.59 -5.28
C ALA A 17 24.78 11.27 -3.82
N LYS A 18 25.72 10.76 -3.03
CA LYS A 18 25.49 10.52 -1.59
C LYS A 18 25.13 11.85 -0.96
N ASP A 19 23.97 11.91 -0.28
CA ASP A 19 23.57 13.12 0.44
C ASP A 19 24.72 13.57 1.35
N PRO A 20 25.20 14.81 1.20
CA PRO A 20 26.35 15.30 1.97
C PRO A 20 26.07 15.19 3.47
N GLU A 21 24.83 15.40 3.90
CA GLU A 21 24.40 15.24 5.30
C GLU A 21 24.57 13.81 5.82
N ASN A 22 24.24 12.80 5.02
CA ASN A 22 24.42 11.39 5.39
C ASN A 22 25.90 11.03 5.54
N VAL A 23 26.75 11.59 4.68
CA VAL A 23 28.22 11.43 4.76
C VAL A 23 28.77 12.09 6.03
N LEU A 24 28.36 13.32 6.32
CA LEU A 24 28.77 14.05 7.53
C LEU A 24 28.30 13.34 8.80
N ARG A 25 27.07 12.82 8.81
CA ARG A 25 26.53 12.00 9.91
C ARG A 25 27.38 10.75 10.14
N GLY A 26 27.84 10.08 9.08
CA GLY A 26 28.74 8.93 9.18
C GLY A 26 30.10 9.30 9.80
N HIS A 27 30.68 10.43 9.42
CA HIS A 27 31.92 10.92 10.01
C HIS A 27 31.76 11.32 11.49
N LYS A 28 30.62 11.92 11.87
CA LYS A 28 30.28 12.18 13.28
C LYS A 28 30.20 10.88 14.10
N ALA A 29 29.55 9.84 13.55
CA ALA A 29 29.48 8.53 14.18
C ALA A 29 30.87 7.87 14.33
N THR A 30 31.76 8.07 13.35
CA THR A 30 33.14 7.58 13.43
C THR A 30 33.88 8.21 14.61
N ILE A 31 33.70 9.51 14.87
CA ILE A 31 34.34 10.20 15.99
C ILE A 31 33.83 9.70 17.35
N SER A 32 32.54 9.42 17.47
CA SER A 32 31.93 8.99 18.73
C SER A 32 32.14 7.50 19.05
N ASN A 33 32.41 6.66 18.05
CA ASN A 33 32.60 5.23 18.28
C ASN A 33 33.92 4.94 19.02
N PRO A 34 33.89 4.33 20.22
CA PRO A 34 35.10 4.00 20.98
C PRO A 34 35.99 2.96 20.30
N GLN A 35 35.44 2.10 19.43
CA GLN A 35 36.18 1.03 18.75
C GLN A 35 36.89 1.47 17.46
N THR A 36 36.85 2.76 17.10
CA THR A 36 37.53 3.27 15.91
C THR A 36 38.92 3.80 16.24
N SER A 37 39.86 3.60 15.32
CA SER A 37 41.25 4.07 15.45
C SER A 37 41.37 5.60 15.46
N ASP A 38 42.39 6.13 16.14
CA ASP A 38 42.65 7.57 16.23
C ASP A 38 42.93 8.23 14.87
N GLU A 39 43.57 7.51 13.94
CA GLU A 39 43.81 8.01 12.58
C GLU A 39 42.50 8.22 11.81
N ALA A 40 41.56 7.26 11.92
CA ALA A 40 40.24 7.36 11.30
C ALA A 40 39.41 8.53 11.89
N LYS A 41 39.49 8.74 13.22
CA LYS A 41 38.84 9.89 13.88
C LYS A 41 39.42 11.22 13.40
N SER A 42 40.75 11.31 13.27
CA SER A 42 41.43 12.51 12.77
C SER A 42 41.01 12.83 11.33
N LYS A 43 40.93 11.82 10.46
CA LYS A 43 40.43 11.98 9.08
C LYS A 43 38.97 12.44 9.06
N ALA A 44 38.11 11.83 9.88
CA ALA A 44 36.70 12.22 9.98
C ALA A 44 36.51 13.67 10.47
N ARG A 45 37.33 14.13 11.42
CA ARG A 45 37.34 15.53 11.89
C ARG A 45 37.73 16.50 10.77
N LYS A 46 38.78 16.19 10.02
CA LYS A 46 39.25 17.03 8.91
C LYS A 46 38.18 17.18 7.83
N VAL A 47 37.44 16.11 7.52
CA VAL A 47 36.30 16.19 6.60
C VAL A 47 35.23 17.10 7.18
N LEU A 48 34.79 16.89 8.42
CA LEU A 48 33.77 17.76 9.03
C LEU A 48 34.17 19.25 9.07
N GLU A 49 35.43 19.56 9.35
CA GLU A 49 35.97 20.93 9.33
C GLU A 49 35.91 21.57 7.93
N SER A 50 36.16 20.78 6.87
CA SER A 50 36.05 21.29 5.50
C SER A 50 34.61 21.55 5.03
N TYR A 51 33.62 20.95 5.70
CA TYR A 51 32.19 21.06 5.41
C TYR A 51 31.44 21.90 6.46
N ASP A 52 32.16 22.62 7.33
CA ASP A 52 31.59 23.44 8.39
C ASP A 52 30.93 24.70 7.78
N GLU A 53 29.78 24.47 7.14
CA GLU A 53 28.77 25.49 6.92
C GLU A 53 28.35 26.07 8.28
N PRO A 54 28.02 27.38 8.37
CA PRO A 54 27.58 27.98 9.63
C PRO A 54 26.43 27.16 10.20
N TYR A 55 26.64 26.61 11.38
CA TYR A 55 25.67 25.81 12.12
C TYR A 55 24.34 26.58 12.26
N ASP A 56 23.39 26.30 11.38
CA ASP A 56 22.02 26.76 11.52
C ASP A 56 21.27 25.78 12.43
N GLU A 57 21.18 26.16 13.71
CA GLU A 57 20.50 25.44 14.78
C GLU A 57 19.03 25.13 14.45
N SER A 58 18.45 25.73 13.40
CA SER A 58 17.11 25.43 12.89
C SER A 58 16.98 24.02 12.29
N THR A 59 18.06 23.44 11.75
CA THR A 59 18.03 22.17 11.00
C THR A 59 18.21 20.91 11.86
N ALA A 60 18.65 21.08 13.11
CA ALA A 60 18.75 20.01 14.11
C ALA A 60 17.38 19.46 14.55
N SER A 61 16.29 20.12 14.13
CA SER A 61 14.92 19.72 14.43
C SER A 61 14.35 18.73 13.40
N HIS A 62 15.07 17.65 13.10
CA HIS A 62 14.45 16.47 12.49
C HIS A 62 13.49 15.82 13.51
N GLY A 63 12.28 16.39 13.63
CA GLY A 63 11.19 15.89 14.47
C GLY A 63 10.65 16.86 15.53
N ALA A 64 11.04 18.14 15.51
CA ALA A 64 10.44 19.15 16.37
C ALA A 64 9.97 20.35 15.55
N ASP A 65 9.13 20.08 14.54
CA ASP A 65 8.14 21.05 14.15
C ASP A 65 7.45 21.50 15.45
N THR A 66 7.59 22.78 15.80
CA THR A 66 6.77 23.46 16.82
C THR A 66 5.30 23.56 16.40
N LYS A 67 4.85 22.68 15.49
CA LYS A 67 3.44 22.42 15.23
C LYS A 67 2.83 21.89 16.52
N GLU A 68 1.73 22.50 16.90
CA GLU A 68 0.81 21.95 17.89
C GLU A 68 0.67 20.44 17.65
N LYS A 69 1.07 19.65 18.66
CA LYS A 69 1.04 18.19 18.57
C LYS A 69 -0.39 17.78 18.27
N ASP A 70 -0.56 16.84 17.35
CA ASP A 70 -1.88 16.29 17.04
C ASP A 70 -2.53 15.80 18.35
N PRO A 71 -3.68 16.37 18.76
CA PRO A 71 -4.31 16.05 20.03
C PRO A 71 -4.71 14.58 20.13
N GLY A 72 -5.01 13.94 18.99
CA GLY A 72 -5.30 12.51 18.91
C GLY A 72 -4.06 11.66 19.20
N ASN A 73 -2.89 12.04 18.69
CA ASN A 73 -1.64 11.33 18.98
C ASN A 73 -1.22 11.51 20.44
N VAL A 74 -1.40 12.71 20.99
CA VAL A 74 -1.18 12.97 22.43
C VAL A 74 -2.12 12.12 23.29
N ALA A 75 -3.42 12.09 22.97
CA ALA A 75 -4.40 11.27 23.69
C ALA A 75 -4.06 9.77 23.64
N ARG A 76 -3.63 9.25 22.49
CA ARG A 76 -3.15 7.86 22.34
C ARG A 76 -1.96 7.57 23.26
N GLY A 77 -0.95 8.44 23.27
CA GLY A 77 0.22 8.30 24.11
C GLY A 77 -0.10 8.33 25.60
N LEU A 78 -0.99 9.23 26.03
CA LEU A 78 -1.46 9.31 27.42
C LEU A 78 -2.25 8.05 27.82
N LYS A 79 -3.10 7.52 26.94
CA LYS A 79 -3.82 6.26 27.19
C LYS A 79 -2.88 5.08 27.36
N ALA A 80 -1.83 4.99 26.53
CA ALA A 80 -0.80 3.96 26.66
C ALA A 80 -0.01 4.09 27.98
N ALA A 81 0.30 5.31 28.41
CA ALA A 81 0.97 5.55 29.68
C ALA A 81 0.13 5.09 30.89
N ILE A 82 -1.20 5.25 30.84
CA ILE A 82 -2.12 4.79 31.89
C ILE A 82 -2.13 3.26 32.01
N SER A 83 -2.09 2.54 30.88
CA SER A 83 -2.12 1.07 30.87
C SER A 83 -0.76 0.41 31.13
N ASN A 84 0.34 1.15 30.97
CA ASN A 84 1.69 0.59 31.09
C ASN A 84 2.03 0.28 32.57
N PRO A 85 2.30 -0.99 32.95
CA PRO A 85 2.67 -1.35 34.32
C PRO A 85 4.00 -0.73 34.78
N GLY A 86 4.89 -0.37 33.85
CA GLY A 86 6.17 0.28 34.14
C GLY A 86 6.08 1.79 34.43
N VAL A 87 4.88 2.38 34.34
CA VAL A 87 4.67 3.81 34.64
C VAL A 87 4.23 3.96 36.11
N SER A 88 4.75 4.98 36.79
CA SER A 88 4.42 5.25 38.20
C SER A 88 2.95 5.68 38.36
N GLU A 89 2.37 5.37 39.52
CA GLU A 89 0.97 5.72 39.81
C GLU A 89 0.72 7.25 39.83
N SER A 90 1.72 8.06 40.19
CA SER A 90 1.63 9.52 40.06
C SER A 90 1.56 9.96 38.60
N ALA A 91 2.41 9.41 37.74
CA ALA A 91 2.43 9.71 36.31
C ALA A 91 1.15 9.25 35.59
N LYS A 92 0.60 8.08 35.95
CA LYS A 92 -0.69 7.61 35.43
C LYS A 92 -1.84 8.56 35.79
N ARG A 93 -1.89 9.05 37.03
CA ARG A 93 -2.91 10.02 37.46
C ARG A 93 -2.81 11.33 36.70
N GLU A 94 -1.60 11.82 36.46
CA GLU A 94 -1.39 13.03 35.66
C GLU A 94 -1.78 12.82 34.20
N ALA A 95 -1.38 11.69 33.60
CA ALA A 95 -1.76 11.33 32.25
C ALA A 95 -3.28 11.26 32.09
N LYS A 96 -3.99 10.72 33.10
CA LYS A 96 -5.45 10.69 33.14
C LYS A 96 -6.07 12.09 33.16
N LYS A 97 -5.57 12.99 34.02
CA LYS A 97 -6.04 14.39 34.06
C LYS A 97 -5.84 15.13 32.73
N LYS A 98 -4.69 14.93 32.08
CA LYS A 98 -4.40 15.52 30.77
C LYS A 98 -5.28 14.93 29.67
N LEU A 99 -5.56 13.63 29.73
CA LEU A 99 -6.48 12.97 28.81
C LEU A 99 -7.91 13.49 28.97
N ASP A 100 -8.37 13.68 30.21
CA ASP A 100 -9.69 14.25 30.51
C ASP A 100 -9.79 15.70 30.00
N ALA A 101 -8.73 16.51 30.18
CA ALA A 101 -8.67 17.87 29.66
C ALA A 101 -8.73 17.92 28.13
N ILE A 102 -7.93 17.11 27.43
CA ILE A 102 -7.95 17.02 25.96
C ILE A 102 -9.29 16.49 25.45
N SER A 103 -9.92 15.56 26.20
CA SER A 103 -11.24 15.02 25.87
C SER A 103 -12.38 16.04 26.04
N PHE A 104 -12.18 17.06 26.88
CA PHE A 104 -13.14 18.13 27.12
C PHE A 104 -12.93 19.33 26.19
N GLU A 105 -11.68 19.63 25.84
CA GLU A 105 -11.27 20.83 25.10
C GLU A 105 -11.37 20.66 23.58
N VAL A 106 -11.23 19.44 23.07
CA VAL A 106 -11.52 19.10 21.68
C VAL A 106 -12.63 18.05 21.74
N PRO A 107 -13.80 18.23 21.11
CA PRO A 107 -14.69 17.12 20.92
C PRO A 107 -13.87 16.07 20.18
N ILE A 108 -13.49 14.99 20.88
CA ILE A 108 -12.95 13.80 20.24
C ILE A 108 -14.14 13.26 19.45
N VAL A 109 -14.38 13.86 18.29
CA VAL A 109 -15.22 13.31 17.26
C VAL A 109 -14.55 11.96 17.03
N ASN A 110 -15.22 10.94 17.53
CA ASN A 110 -14.82 9.57 17.32
C ASN A 110 -14.92 9.37 15.80
N MET A 111 -13.84 9.66 15.06
CA MET A 111 -13.86 9.61 13.59
C MET A 111 -13.98 8.16 13.09
N SER A 112 -13.99 7.16 13.99
CA SER A 112 -14.47 5.81 13.69
C SER A 112 -16.00 5.68 13.62
N LYS A 113 -16.73 6.78 13.83
CA LYS A 113 -18.16 6.94 13.52
C LYS A 113 -18.43 8.11 12.57
N VAL A 114 -17.43 8.55 11.82
CA VAL A 114 -17.71 9.19 10.53
C VAL A 114 -17.76 8.07 9.50
N ALA A 115 -18.83 7.26 9.60
CA ALA A 115 -19.52 6.95 8.37
C ALA A 115 -19.86 8.33 7.80
N HIS A 116 -19.36 8.64 6.61
CA HIS A 116 -20.01 9.66 5.80
C HIS A 116 -21.44 9.16 5.62
N ALA A 117 -22.32 9.48 6.56
CA ALA A 117 -23.67 9.80 6.22
C ALA A 117 -23.51 11.02 5.31
N TYR A 118 -23.31 10.75 4.02
CA TYR A 118 -24.05 11.49 3.02
C TYR A 118 -25.44 11.61 3.63
N THR A 119 -25.76 12.80 4.10
CA THR A 119 -27.15 13.16 4.25
C THR A 119 -27.67 13.04 2.84
N ASP A 120 -28.20 11.87 2.54
CA ASP A 120 -28.96 11.59 1.35
C ASP A 120 -29.92 12.78 1.23
N ASP A 121 -29.82 13.48 0.12
CA ASP A 121 -30.67 14.60 -0.20
C ASP A 121 -32.08 14.24 0.23
N LYS A 122 -32.71 15.13 1.03
CA LYS A 122 -34.08 14.97 1.51
C LYS A 122 -34.92 14.28 0.42
N PRO A 123 -35.44 13.06 0.63
CA PRO A 123 -36.27 12.40 -0.37
C PRO A 123 -37.57 13.19 -0.44
N GLY A 124 -37.66 14.12 -1.39
CA GLY A 124 -38.75 15.09 -1.45
C GLY A 124 -38.48 16.36 -2.26
N ALA A 125 -37.30 16.53 -2.85
CA ALA A 125 -37.16 17.50 -3.94
C ALA A 125 -37.81 16.93 -5.20
N ASP A 126 -38.90 17.55 -5.66
CA ASP A 126 -39.54 17.27 -6.95
C ASP A 126 -38.56 17.61 -8.08
N LEU A 127 -37.70 16.66 -8.43
CA LEU A 127 -36.90 16.72 -9.65
C LEU A 127 -37.86 16.58 -10.85
N PRO A 128 -37.64 17.33 -11.95
CA PRO A 128 -38.43 17.17 -13.16
C PRO A 128 -38.36 15.71 -13.61
N ARG A 129 -39.52 15.06 -13.73
CA ARG A 129 -39.72 13.65 -14.12
C ARG A 129 -39.41 13.40 -15.60
N GLU A 130 -38.37 14.02 -16.13
CA GLU A 130 -38.13 14.06 -17.58
C GLU A 130 -36.64 13.95 -17.92
N ALA A 131 -35.88 13.24 -17.08
CA ALA A 131 -34.74 12.52 -17.61
C ALA A 131 -35.29 11.23 -18.24
N PRO A 132 -35.08 10.97 -19.55
CA PRO A 132 -35.36 9.66 -20.09
C PRO A 132 -34.53 8.67 -19.26
N THR A 133 -35.21 7.72 -18.61
CA THR A 133 -34.54 6.61 -17.94
C THR A 133 -33.83 5.86 -19.05
N GLY A 134 -32.53 6.12 -19.24
CA GLY A 134 -31.71 5.37 -20.17
C GLY A 134 -31.93 3.90 -19.87
N GLN A 135 -32.28 3.13 -20.89
CA GLN A 135 -32.45 1.70 -20.74
C GLN A 135 -31.05 1.14 -20.45
N ILE A 136 -30.74 0.95 -19.16
CA ILE A 136 -29.41 0.53 -18.70
C ILE A 136 -29.07 -0.90 -19.13
N ASN A 137 -30.10 -1.68 -19.46
CA ASN A 137 -29.97 -3.06 -19.92
C ASN A 137 -30.33 -3.10 -21.39
N ASP A 138 -29.31 -3.26 -22.24
CA ASP A 138 -29.48 -3.40 -23.69
C ASP A 138 -28.79 -4.68 -24.20
N PRO A 139 -29.53 -5.78 -24.43
CA PRO A 139 -28.97 -7.01 -24.99
C PRO A 139 -28.71 -6.92 -26.51
N SER A 140 -28.77 -5.73 -27.12
CA SER A 140 -28.54 -5.51 -28.56
C SER A 140 -27.15 -5.97 -29.03
N TYR A 141 -26.16 -6.03 -28.12
CA TYR A 141 -24.84 -6.60 -28.44
C TYR A 141 -24.87 -8.14 -28.60
N LYS A 142 -25.93 -8.84 -28.15
CA LYS A 142 -26.11 -10.26 -28.43
C LYS A 142 -26.57 -10.46 -29.86
N THR A 143 -25.63 -10.82 -30.72
CA THR A 143 -25.98 -11.32 -32.04
C THR A 143 -26.75 -12.64 -31.88
N LYS A 144 -28.02 -12.69 -32.27
CA LYS A 144 -28.71 -13.97 -32.50
C LYS A 144 -28.04 -14.59 -33.73
N GLY A 145 -27.01 -15.39 -33.49
CA GLY A 145 -26.25 -16.04 -34.55
C GLY A 145 -27.21 -16.71 -35.54
N LYS A 146 -27.17 -16.27 -36.80
CA LYS A 146 -27.68 -17.12 -37.88
C LYS A 146 -26.75 -18.32 -37.95
N ALA A 147 -27.33 -19.51 -38.13
CA ALA A 147 -26.59 -20.75 -38.31
C ALA A 147 -25.46 -20.56 -39.33
N GLY A 148 -24.20 -20.70 -38.90
CA GLY A 148 -23.01 -20.67 -39.75
C GLY A 148 -22.01 -19.52 -39.53
N THR A 149 -22.21 -18.61 -38.58
CA THR A 149 -21.17 -17.63 -38.19
C THR A 149 -20.80 -17.80 -36.72
N GLU A 150 -19.53 -18.09 -36.44
CA GLU A 150 -18.98 -18.23 -35.09
C GLU A 150 -18.95 -16.87 -34.38
N SER A 151 -20.10 -16.44 -33.87
CA SER A 151 -20.19 -15.32 -32.94
C SER A 151 -19.69 -15.77 -31.57
N VAL A 152 -18.67 -15.09 -31.05
CA VAL A 152 -18.18 -15.29 -29.67
C VAL A 152 -19.37 -15.21 -28.71
N PRO A 153 -19.56 -16.19 -27.81
CA PRO A 153 -20.66 -16.15 -26.85
C PRO A 153 -20.43 -14.97 -25.90
N VAL A 154 -21.29 -13.96 -25.99
CA VAL A 154 -21.30 -12.81 -25.08
C VAL A 154 -22.42 -13.04 -24.06
N ILE A 155 -22.08 -12.86 -22.78
CA ILE A 155 -22.96 -13.00 -21.59
C ILE A 155 -23.88 -11.77 -21.49
N ASP A 156 -25.12 -11.92 -21.00
CA ASP A 156 -26.03 -10.77 -20.80
C ASP A 156 -25.57 -9.95 -19.58
N ASP A 157 -25.86 -8.65 -19.58
CA ASP A 157 -25.56 -7.77 -18.44
C ASP A 157 -26.30 -8.22 -17.17
N ASP A 158 -27.45 -8.89 -17.35
CA ASP A 158 -28.30 -9.43 -16.28
C ASP A 158 -27.99 -10.90 -15.93
N GLU A 159 -27.05 -11.55 -16.63
CA GLU A 159 -26.70 -12.93 -16.35
C GLU A 159 -25.85 -12.99 -15.06
N PRO A 160 -26.24 -13.80 -14.06
CA PRO A 160 -25.52 -13.87 -12.80
C PRO A 160 -24.14 -14.49 -13.03
N ILE A 161 -23.11 -13.66 -13.06
CA ILE A 161 -21.72 -14.09 -13.09
C ILE A 161 -21.38 -14.66 -11.72
N GLU A 162 -20.81 -15.87 -11.68
CA GLU A 162 -20.26 -16.42 -10.46
C GLU A 162 -19.07 -15.57 -10.01
N ASP A 163 -19.27 -14.83 -8.92
CA ASP A 163 -18.21 -14.06 -8.31
C ASP A 163 -17.14 -15.04 -7.80
N PRO A 164 -15.86 -14.92 -8.24
CA PRO A 164 -14.82 -15.85 -7.80
C PRO A 164 -14.57 -15.76 -6.29
N MET A 165 -14.98 -14.65 -5.67
CA MET A 165 -14.95 -14.45 -4.23
C MET A 165 -16.24 -14.96 -3.61
N ARG A 166 -16.16 -16.04 -2.84
CA ARG A 166 -17.28 -16.56 -2.07
C ARG A 166 -17.48 -15.67 -0.82
N PRO A 167 -18.52 -14.82 -0.78
CA PRO A 167 -18.68 -13.87 0.32
C PRO A 167 -18.88 -14.62 1.64
N GLY A 168 -18.08 -14.28 2.66
CA GLY A 168 -18.11 -14.89 3.99
C GLY A 168 -17.25 -16.15 4.17
N GLU A 169 -16.77 -16.78 3.10
CA GLU A 169 -15.77 -17.85 3.19
C GLU A 169 -14.34 -17.29 3.09
N ALA A 170 -14.15 -16.25 2.27
CA ALA A 170 -12.85 -15.62 2.01
C ALA A 170 -12.14 -15.09 3.28
N ASP A 171 -12.92 -14.54 4.22
CA ASP A 171 -12.43 -13.99 5.49
C ASP A 171 -12.79 -14.89 6.69
N SER A 172 -12.91 -16.22 6.46
CA SER A 172 -13.27 -17.16 7.52
C SER A 172 -12.06 -17.75 8.24
N ASP A 173 -12.18 -18.01 9.55
CA ASP A 173 -11.15 -18.70 10.34
C ASP A 173 -10.78 -20.08 9.75
N LYS A 174 -11.74 -20.72 9.08
CA LYS A 174 -11.55 -22.01 8.41
C LYS A 174 -10.60 -21.91 7.22
N GLN A 175 -10.61 -20.79 6.49
CA GLN A 175 -9.65 -20.53 5.42
C GLN A 175 -8.26 -20.28 6.01
N LEU A 176 -8.17 -19.45 7.06
CA LEU A 176 -6.90 -19.21 7.76
C LEU A 176 -6.25 -20.50 8.27
N GLU A 177 -7.01 -21.40 8.89
CA GLU A 177 -6.49 -22.69 9.37
C GLU A 177 -6.01 -23.60 8.22
N LYS A 178 -6.67 -23.54 7.06
CA LYS A 178 -6.24 -24.30 5.89
C LYS A 178 -4.93 -23.73 5.33
N ASP A 179 -4.86 -22.42 5.20
CA ASP A 179 -3.69 -21.71 4.69
C ASP A 179 -2.49 -21.90 5.63
N GLU A 180 -2.68 -21.84 6.95
CA GLU A 180 -1.64 -22.13 7.94
C GLU A 180 -1.09 -23.56 7.82
N ARG A 181 -1.97 -24.55 7.59
CA ARG A 181 -1.55 -25.94 7.38
C ARG A 181 -0.78 -26.11 6.07
N GLU A 182 -1.22 -25.47 4.99
CA GLU A 182 -0.56 -25.56 3.69
C GLU A 182 0.76 -24.80 3.66
N ALA A 183 0.85 -23.64 4.32
CA ALA A 183 2.07 -22.84 4.43
C ALA A 183 3.20 -23.57 5.18
N ILE A 184 2.84 -24.39 6.17
CA ILE A 184 3.81 -25.20 6.92
C ILE A 184 4.21 -26.47 6.14
N ASP A 185 3.41 -26.91 5.18
CA ASP A 185 3.69 -28.13 4.41
C ASP A 185 4.82 -27.93 3.39
N THR A 186 6.02 -28.32 3.80
CA THR A 186 7.21 -28.32 2.95
C THR A 186 7.17 -29.32 1.79
N SER A 187 6.18 -30.22 1.73
CA SER A 187 6.06 -31.22 0.66
C SER A 187 5.69 -30.59 -0.69
N ASN A 188 4.95 -29.48 -0.66
CA ASN A 188 4.56 -28.70 -1.85
C ASN A 188 5.68 -27.78 -2.35
N ILE A 189 6.77 -27.63 -1.57
CA ILE A 189 7.91 -26.80 -1.95
C ILE A 189 8.83 -27.61 -2.88
N LEU A 190 9.13 -27.03 -4.05
CA LEU A 190 10.14 -27.58 -4.95
C LEU A 190 11.52 -27.58 -4.26
N LYS A 191 12.15 -28.76 -4.19
CA LYS A 191 13.43 -28.95 -3.48
C LYS A 191 14.62 -28.27 -4.16
N GLU A 192 14.48 -27.84 -5.41
CA GLU A 192 15.55 -27.26 -6.23
C GLU A 192 15.09 -26.01 -6.99
N ARG A 193 16.04 -25.17 -7.41
CA ARG A 193 15.77 -23.93 -8.14
C ARG A 193 15.41 -24.24 -9.60
N THR A 194 14.29 -23.70 -10.08
CA THR A 194 13.81 -23.87 -11.47
C THR A 194 14.56 -23.02 -12.50
N ARG A 195 15.55 -22.20 -12.08
CA ARG A 195 16.21 -21.18 -12.92
C ARG A 195 16.91 -21.72 -14.18
N HIS A 196 17.24 -23.01 -14.22
CA HIS A 196 17.82 -23.68 -15.40
C HIS A 196 17.16 -25.03 -15.72
N ALA A 197 16.00 -25.30 -15.10
CA ALA A 197 15.26 -26.53 -15.39
C ALA A 197 14.71 -26.43 -16.82
N LYS A 198 14.98 -27.46 -17.63
CA LYS A 198 14.36 -27.54 -18.96
C LYS A 198 12.85 -27.66 -18.78
N PRO A 199 12.03 -26.97 -19.58
CA PRO A 199 10.58 -27.12 -19.50
C PRO A 199 10.21 -28.60 -19.67
N MET A 200 9.51 -29.14 -18.68
CA MET A 200 9.02 -30.52 -18.69
C MET A 200 7.76 -30.57 -19.56
N GLY A 201 7.97 -30.51 -20.87
CA GLY A 201 6.90 -30.51 -21.87
C GLY A 201 7.01 -29.32 -22.82
N THR A 202 6.84 -29.59 -24.10
CA THR A 202 6.58 -28.55 -25.09
C THR A 202 5.09 -28.22 -25.02
N TYR A 203 4.75 -26.92 -25.05
CA TYR A 203 3.36 -26.51 -25.26
C TYR A 203 2.88 -27.16 -26.55
N LYS A 204 1.89 -28.04 -26.43
CA LYS A 204 1.23 -28.65 -27.58
C LYS A 204 -0.08 -27.90 -27.74
N GLU A 205 -0.07 -27.00 -28.72
CA GLU A 205 -1.26 -26.28 -29.09
C GLU A 205 -2.36 -27.30 -29.42
N PRO A 206 -3.55 -27.20 -28.81
CA PRO A 206 -4.66 -28.08 -29.13
C PRO A 206 -5.00 -27.94 -30.61
N THR A 207 -5.34 -29.04 -31.27
CA THR A 207 -5.70 -28.98 -32.69
C THR A 207 -7.00 -28.18 -32.87
N ASP A 208 -7.20 -27.62 -34.05
CA ASP A 208 -8.43 -26.92 -34.41
C ASP A 208 -9.68 -27.76 -34.12
N GLU A 209 -9.64 -29.08 -34.36
CA GLU A 209 -10.71 -30.01 -33.99
C GLU A 209 -10.96 -30.10 -32.46
N GLN A 210 -9.90 -30.03 -31.65
CA GLN A 210 -9.99 -30.01 -30.18
C GLN A 210 -10.47 -28.65 -29.65
N MET A 211 -10.22 -27.59 -30.41
CA MET A 211 -10.71 -26.23 -30.17
C MET A 211 -12.12 -25.99 -30.75
N GLY A 212 -12.68 -26.96 -31.48
CA GLY A 212 -13.99 -26.84 -32.13
C GLY A 212 -13.99 -25.95 -33.39
N LEU A 213 -12.83 -25.62 -33.94
CA LEU A 213 -12.61 -24.78 -35.13
C LEU A 213 -12.65 -25.61 -36.43
N THR A 214 -13.66 -26.47 -36.60
CA THR A 214 -13.81 -27.21 -37.87
C THR A 214 -14.57 -26.36 -38.87
N GLU A 215 -13.93 -26.01 -39.99
CA GLU A 215 -14.59 -25.34 -41.11
C GLU A 215 -15.68 -26.25 -41.68
N GLY A 216 -16.94 -25.95 -41.33
CA GLY A 216 -18.10 -26.56 -41.96
C GLY A 216 -18.16 -26.20 -43.45
N SER A 217 -17.97 -27.20 -44.31
CA SER A 217 -18.31 -27.17 -45.75
C SER A 217 -19.82 -27.15 -45.99
#